data_AF-A0AAD8MNW0-F1
#
_entry.id   AF-A0AAD8MNW0-F1
#
_cell.length_a   1.000
_cell.length_b   1.000
_cell.length_c   1.000
_cell.angle_alpha   90.00
_cell.angle_beta   90.00
_cell.angle_gamma   90.00
#
_symmetry.space_group_name_H-M   'P 1'
#
loop_
_entity.id
_entity.type
_entity.pdbx_description
1 polymer ?
#
loop_
_entity_poly.entity_id
_entity_poly.type
_entity_poly.pdbx_seq_one_letter_code
_entity_poly.pdbx_strand_id
1 'polypeptide(L)'
;MMESYRVMLTYIKSAMTRNYSEKCLNSIMDFISGSASQNFGLLQEFYQTTLKALEEAKNERLWFKTNLKLCKIWFDMGAYGRMNKELHKSCRKPDGSDDQK
;
A
#
# COMPACT_ATOMS: atom_id res chain seq x y z
N MET A 1 -7.96 -11.58 12.39
CA MET A 1 -8.21 -10.45 11.46
C MET A 1 -7.17 -10.41 10.34
N MET A 2 -5.87 -10.25 10.63
CA MET A 2 -4.80 -10.25 9.61
C MET A 2 -4.69 -11.55 8.82
N GLU A 3 -4.92 -12.71 9.45
CA GLU A 3 -4.91 -14.02 8.78
C GLU A 3 -5.92 -14.07 7.62
N SER A 4 -7.17 -13.69 7.89
CA SER A 4 -8.23 -13.60 6.89
C SER A 4 -7.92 -12.58 5.79
N TYR A 5 -7.25 -11.48 6.15
CA TYR A 5 -6.79 -10.49 5.18
C TYR A 5 -5.72 -11.04 4.23
N ARG A 6 -4.72 -11.78 4.76
CA ARG A 6 -3.69 -12.44 3.95
C ARG A 6 -4.29 -13.46 3.00
N VAL A 7 -5.25 -14.25 3.49
CA VAL A 7 -6.00 -15.20 2.64
C VAL A 7 -6.75 -14.44 1.54
N MET A 8 -7.45 -13.36 1.85
CA MET A 8 -8.12 -12.52 0.85
C MET A 8 -7.15 -11.97 -0.22
N LEU A 9 -5.95 -11.54 0.18
CA LEU A 9 -4.93 -11.05 -0.75
C LEU A 9 -4.48 -12.12 -1.75
N THR A 10 -4.54 -13.42 -1.40
CA THR A 10 -4.24 -14.50 -2.36
C THR A 10 -5.27 -14.59 -3.47
N TYR A 11 -6.55 -14.34 -3.17
CA TYR A 11 -7.61 -14.31 -4.19
C TYR A 11 -7.50 -13.09 -5.11
N ILE A 12 -7.07 -11.95 -4.57
CA ILE A 12 -6.79 -10.73 -5.34
C ILE A 12 -5.71 -10.98 -6.42
N LYS A 13 -4.74 -11.86 -6.14
CA LYS A 13 -3.66 -12.20 -7.08
C LYS A 13 -4.12 -13.11 -8.22
N SER A 14 -5.04 -14.03 -7.97
CA SER A 14 -5.31 -15.16 -8.87
C SER A 14 -6.69 -15.13 -9.54
N ALA A 15 -7.71 -14.61 -8.86
CA ALA A 15 -9.11 -14.89 -9.21
C ALA A 15 -9.91 -13.64 -9.63
N MET A 16 -9.35 -12.44 -9.49
CA MET A 16 -10.11 -11.20 -9.61
C MET A 16 -9.57 -10.28 -10.70
N THR A 17 -10.47 -9.56 -11.36
CA THR A 17 -10.09 -8.50 -12.31
C THR A 17 -9.44 -7.33 -11.56
N ARG A 18 -8.48 -6.67 -12.21
CA ARG A 18 -7.68 -5.58 -11.62
C ARG A 18 -8.55 -4.48 -11.00
N ASN A 19 -9.64 -4.09 -11.67
CA ASN A 19 -10.57 -3.07 -11.18
C ASN A 19 -11.32 -3.50 -9.91
N TYR A 20 -11.74 -4.76 -9.83
CA TYR A 20 -12.43 -5.26 -8.64
C TYR A 20 -11.48 -5.32 -7.45
N SER A 21 -10.28 -5.85 -7.66
CA SER A 21 -9.20 -5.88 -6.65
C SER A 21 -8.90 -4.48 -6.12
N GLU A 22 -8.81 -3.48 -7.00
CA GLU A 22 -8.60 -2.08 -6.61
C GLU A 22 -9.76 -1.53 -5.77
N LYS A 23 -11.00 -1.79 -6.15
CA LYS A 23 -12.17 -1.32 -5.39
C LYS A 23 -12.20 -1.95 -3.99
N CYS A 24 -11.98 -3.25 -3.90
CA CYS A 24 -12.02 -3.98 -2.65
C CYS A 24 -10.90 -3.54 -1.70
N LEU A 25 -9.67 -3.38 -2.21
CA LEU A 25 -8.53 -2.89 -1.43
C LEU A 25 -8.76 -1.46 -0.93
N ASN A 26 -9.29 -0.57 -1.76
CA ASN A 26 -9.61 0.80 -1.31
C ASN A 26 -10.66 0.79 -0.20
N SER A 27 -11.75 0.03 -0.34
CA SER A 27 -12.78 -0.07 0.70
C SER A 27 -12.23 -0.57 2.03
N ILE A 28 -11.36 -1.59 2.01
CA ILE A 28 -10.73 -2.10 3.23
C ILE A 28 -9.79 -1.07 3.84
N MET A 29 -8.97 -0.43 3.02
CA MET A 29 -8.03 0.59 3.49
C MET A 29 -8.74 1.80 4.09
N ASP A 30 -9.87 2.22 3.51
CA ASP A 30 -10.66 3.33 4.04
C ASP A 30 -11.36 2.94 5.35
N PHE A 31 -11.88 1.70 5.46
CA PHE A 31 -12.43 1.18 6.72
C PHE A 31 -11.39 1.14 7.84
N ILE A 32 -10.19 0.63 7.54
CA ILE A 32 -9.10 0.53 8.53
C ILE A 32 -8.55 1.92 8.87
N SER A 33 -8.42 2.83 7.91
CA SER A 33 -7.96 4.19 8.20
C SER A 33 -8.96 4.95 9.08
N GLY A 34 -10.26 4.69 8.93
CA GLY A 34 -11.30 5.27 9.80
C GLY A 34 -11.39 4.63 11.19
N SER A 35 -11.18 3.32 11.30
CA SER A 35 -11.36 2.56 12.55
C SER A 35 -10.08 2.36 13.37
N ALA A 36 -8.92 2.26 12.71
CA ALA A 36 -7.62 1.98 13.31
C ALA A 36 -6.73 3.23 13.44
N SER A 37 -7.28 4.43 13.32
CA SER A 37 -6.56 5.70 13.58
C SER A 37 -5.92 5.75 14.97
N GLN A 38 -6.39 4.93 15.92
CA GLN A 38 -5.83 4.77 17.26
C GLN A 38 -4.80 3.63 17.37
N ASN A 39 -4.74 2.70 16.39
CA ASN A 39 -3.90 1.49 16.40
C ASN A 39 -2.93 1.47 15.21
N PHE A 40 -1.93 2.36 15.27
CA PHE A 40 -0.95 2.54 14.20
C PHE A 40 -0.14 1.28 13.84
N GLY A 41 0.14 0.40 14.80
CA GLY A 41 0.84 -0.86 14.53
C GLY A 41 0.05 -1.78 13.58
N LEU A 42 -1.25 -1.92 13.82
CA LEU A 42 -2.14 -2.71 12.97
C LEU A 42 -2.29 -2.06 11.59
N LEU A 43 -2.49 -0.74 11.56
CA LEU A 43 -2.57 0.03 10.31
C LEU A 43 -1.31 -0.19 9.46
N GLN A 44 -0.13 -0.07 10.06
CA GLN A 44 1.14 -0.31 9.37
C GLN A 44 1.23 -1.74 8.82
N GLU A 45 0.85 -2.76 9.61
CA GLU A 45 0.89 -4.16 9.16
C GLU A 45 -0.02 -4.40 7.95
N PHE A 46 -1.21 -3.81 7.95
CA PHE A 46 -2.12 -3.85 6.81
C PHE A 46 -1.47 -3.27 5.56
N TYR A 47 -1.01 -2.01 5.62
CA TYR A 47 -0.41 -1.34 4.47
C TYR A 47 0.82 -2.09 3.94
N GLN A 48 1.70 -2.58 4.81
CA GLN A 48 2.89 -3.35 4.40
C GLN A 48 2.50 -4.67 3.71
N THR A 49 1.53 -5.39 4.27
CA THR A 49 1.04 -6.65 3.69
C THR A 49 0.41 -6.41 2.32
N THR A 50 -0.38 -5.34 2.18
CA THR A 50 -0.99 -4.93 0.91
C THR A 50 0.04 -4.59 -0.14
N LEU A 51 1.06 -3.79 0.23
CA LEU A 51 2.13 -3.39 -0.70
C LEU A 51 2.87 -4.60 -1.26
N LYS A 52 3.22 -5.57 -0.40
CA LYS A 52 3.87 -6.80 -0.85
C LYS A 52 3.00 -7.59 -1.83
N ALA A 53 1.70 -7.70 -1.54
CA ALA A 53 0.77 -8.38 -2.44
C ALA A 53 0.61 -7.66 -3.79
N LEU A 54 0.62 -6.31 -3.79
CA LEU A 54 0.51 -5.51 -5.02
C LEU A 54 1.77 -5.51 -5.87
N GLU A 55 2.94 -5.56 -5.23
CA GLU A 55 4.24 -5.73 -5.89
C GLU A 55 4.29 -7.07 -6.62
N GLU A 56 3.91 -8.16 -5.94
CA GLU A 56 3.83 -9.50 -6.55
C GLU A 56 2.77 -9.56 -7.68
N ALA A 57 1.67 -8.81 -7.56
CA ALA A 57 0.64 -8.70 -8.59
C ALA A 57 1.01 -7.77 -9.76
N LYS A 58 2.22 -7.17 -9.76
CA LYS A 58 2.69 -6.18 -10.75
C LYS A 58 1.70 -5.03 -10.96
N ASN A 59 0.99 -4.63 -9.90
CA ASN A 59 0.05 -3.50 -9.97
C ASN A 59 0.69 -2.19 -9.51
N GLU A 60 1.66 -1.69 -10.29
CA GLU A 60 2.45 -0.49 -9.96
C GLU A 60 1.60 0.74 -9.62
N ARG A 61 0.53 1.00 -10.38
CA ARG A 61 -0.34 2.16 -10.15
C ARG A 61 -0.97 2.15 -8.76
N LEU A 62 -1.58 1.02 -8.37
CA LEU A 62 -2.21 0.91 -7.06
C LEU A 62 -1.17 0.80 -5.95
N TRP A 63 -0.06 0.11 -6.20
CA TRP A 63 1.07 0.01 -5.29
C TRP A 63 1.58 1.41 -4.93
N PHE A 64 1.81 2.27 -5.93
CA PHE A 64 2.29 3.64 -5.73
C PHE A 64 1.32 4.48 -4.89
N LYS A 65 0.02 4.46 -5.24
CA LYS A 65 -1.02 5.18 -4.49
C LYS A 65 -1.13 4.70 -3.04
N THR A 66 -1.01 3.40 -2.81
CA THR A 66 -1.03 2.78 -1.48
C THR A 66 0.20 3.18 -0.67
N ASN A 67 1.37 3.21 -1.31
CA ASN A 67 2.64 3.56 -0.69
C ASN A 67 2.68 5.05 -0.31
N LEU A 68 2.09 5.93 -1.13
CA LEU A 68 1.88 7.34 -0.80
C LEU A 68 0.96 7.53 0.42
N LYS A 69 -0.16 6.80 0.49
CA LYS A 69 -1.04 6.83 1.68
C LYS A 69 -0.27 6.40 2.94
N LEU A 70 0.53 5.34 2.88
CA LEU A 70 1.37 4.90 3.99
C LEU A 70 2.40 5.96 4.41
N CYS A 71 3.07 6.60 3.45
CA CYS A 71 4.02 7.67 3.73
C CYS A 71 3.35 8.87 4.40
N LYS A 72 2.14 9.24 3.97
CA LYS A 72 1.35 10.29 4.63
C LYS A 72 1.07 9.94 6.10
N ILE A 73 0.69 8.71 6.40
CA ILE A 73 0.45 8.26 7.78
C ILE A 73 1.75 8.35 8.60
N TRP A 74 2.90 7.93 8.06
CA TRP A 74 4.18 8.08 8.76
C TRP A 74 4.58 9.53 8.97
N PHE A 75 4.27 10.40 8.01
CA PHE A 75 4.48 11.85 8.14
C PHE A 75 3.62 12.44 9.26
N ASP A 76 2.33 12.09 9.30
CA ASP A 76 1.39 12.55 10.33
C ASP A 76 1.78 12.04 11.73
N MET A 77 2.45 10.88 11.81
CA MET A 77 3.01 10.33 13.05
C MET A 77 4.39 10.89 13.45
N GLY A 78 5.04 11.71 12.61
CA GLY A 78 6.42 12.16 12.83
C GLY A 78 7.50 11.07 12.69
N ALA A 79 7.14 9.92 12.11
CA ALA A 79 8.02 8.75 11.94
C ALA A 79 8.82 8.81 10.63
N TYR A 80 9.50 9.93 10.38
CA TYR A 80 10.19 10.22 9.12
C TYR A 80 11.28 9.19 8.75
N GLY A 81 11.89 8.53 9.74
CA GLY A 81 12.92 7.51 9.51
C GLY A 81 12.41 6.26 8.79
N ARG A 82 11.08 6.04 8.71
CA ARG A 82 10.48 4.90 8.01
C ARG A 82 10.14 5.18 6.56
N MET A 83 10.36 6.41 6.08
CA MET A 83 9.97 6.82 4.72
C MET A 83 10.59 5.90 3.66
N ASN A 84 9.73 5.36 2.79
CA ASN A 84 10.05 4.17 1.99
C ASN A 84 11.03 4.50 0.87
N LYS A 85 12.26 3.96 0.94
CA LYS A 85 13.27 4.11 -0.12
C LYS A 85 12.81 3.53 -1.45
N GLU A 86 11.95 2.52 -1.44
CA GLU A 86 11.39 1.91 -2.66
C GLU A 86 10.45 2.87 -3.40
N LEU A 87 9.70 3.72 -2.67
CA LEU A 87 8.87 4.75 -3.30
C LEU A 87 9.75 5.75 -4.06
N HIS A 88 10.84 6.19 -3.43
CA HIS A 88 11.77 7.12 -4.04
C HIS A 88 12.46 6.54 -5.28
N LYS A 89 12.79 5.23 -5.26
CA LYS A 89 13.29 4.54 -6.47
C LYS A 89 12.23 4.50 -7.57
N SER A 90 10.97 4.27 -7.23
CA SER A 90 9.88 4.27 -8.23
C SER A 90 9.66 5.63 -8.88
N CYS A 91 10.04 6.73 -8.21
CA CYS A 91 9.99 8.09 -8.77
C CYS A 91 11.23 8.44 -9.61
N ARG A 92 12.20 7.54 -9.79
CA ARG A 92 13.40 7.80 -10.60
C ARG A 92 13.31 7.09 -11.94
N LYS A 93 13.66 7.81 -13.00
CA LYS A 93 13.86 7.22 -14.33
C LYS A 93 15.12 6.35 -14.32
N PRO A 94 15.26 5.41 -15.27
CA PRO A 94 16.50 4.63 -15.43
C PRO A 94 17.76 5.50 -15.64
N ASP A 95 17.59 6.74 -16.09
CA ASP A 95 18.64 7.75 -16.24
C ASP A 95 19.00 8.49 -14.93
N GLY A 96 18.38 8.12 -13.80
CA GLY A 96 18.61 8.73 -12.49
C GLY A 96 17.95 10.09 -12.28
N SER A 97 17.36 10.70 -13.32
CA SER A 97 16.53 11.90 -13.21
C SER A 97 15.19 11.61 -12.51
N ASP A 98 14.68 12.55 -11.75
CA ASP A 98 13.35 12.44 -11.14
C ASP A 98 12.24 12.44 -12.20
N ASP A 99 11.26 11.56 -12.02
CA ASP A 99 10.07 11.46 -12.87
C ASP A 99 9.07 12.56 -12.49
N GLN A 100 9.01 13.64 -13.29
CA GLN A 100 8.09 14.78 -13.10
C GLN A 100 6.62 14.46 -13.41
N LYS A 101 6.20 13.21 -13.22
CA LYS A 101 4.86 12.75 -13.60
C LYS A 101 3.77 13.20 -12.64
#